data_AF-A0A316NBR9-F1
#
_entry.id   AF-A0A316NBR9-F1
#
_cell.length_a   1.000
_cell.length_b   1.000
_cell.length_c   1.000
_cell.angle_alpha   90.00
_cell.angle_beta   90.00
_cell.angle_gamma   90.00
#
_symmetry.space_group_name_H-M   'P 1'
#
loop_
_entity.id
_entity.type
_entity.pdbx_description
1 polymer ?
#
loop_
_entity_poly.entity_id
_entity_poly.type
_entity_poly.pdbx_seq_one_letter_code
_entity_poly.pdbx_strand_id
1 'polypeptide(L)'
;MQQMKFGETVFPCNPASLKISYAKHIVPRFSPFGGSIVENYGSEPIRVSGEGELPGPAASAAFAAVKTAFSSNASQTLIVGEESFPAFFETLTWEADAQSGAIRYRFSFVEEIG
;
A
#
# COMPACT_ATOMS: atom_id res chain seq x y z
N MET A 1 17.10 1.99 -3.97
CA MET A 1 15.73 1.96 -3.40
C MET A 1 15.83 1.36 -2.02
N GLN A 2 15.31 2.03 -0.99
CA GLN A 2 15.23 1.46 0.36
C GLN A 2 14.27 0.25 0.34
N GLN A 3 14.54 -0.74 1.19
CA GLN A 3 13.71 -1.94 1.28
C GLN A 3 12.40 -1.59 2.00
N MET A 4 11.27 -2.00 1.41
CA MET A 4 9.96 -1.74 2.00
C MET A 4 9.80 -2.47 3.34
N LYS A 5 9.27 -1.78 4.35
CA LYS A 5 9.08 -2.31 5.72
C LYS A 5 7.71 -1.89 6.25
N PHE A 6 7.02 -2.79 6.94
CA PHE A 6 5.76 -2.53 7.64
C PHE A 6 5.85 -3.03 9.08
N GLY A 7 5.79 -2.11 10.05
CA GLY A 7 6.14 -2.41 11.44
C GLY A 7 7.54 -3.00 11.49
N GLU A 8 7.71 -4.20 12.05
CA GLU A 8 9.00 -4.91 12.04
C GLU A 8 9.21 -5.83 10.81
N THR A 9 8.21 -5.98 9.95
CA THR A 9 8.29 -6.90 8.81
C THR A 9 8.96 -6.22 7.63
N VAL A 10 10.13 -6.76 7.23
CA VAL A 10 10.82 -6.35 6.00
C VAL A 10 10.28 -7.17 4.84
N PHE A 11 9.90 -6.51 3.74
CA PHE A 11 9.38 -7.21 2.57
C PHE A 11 10.50 -7.98 1.87
N PRO A 12 10.29 -9.27 1.55
CA PRO A 12 11.34 -10.17 1.07
C PRO A 12 11.95 -9.74 -0.28
N CYS A 13 11.16 -9.10 -1.14
CA CYS A 13 11.63 -8.48 -2.37
C CYS A 13 10.93 -7.13 -2.52
N ASN A 14 11.65 -6.14 -3.07
CA ASN A 14 11.00 -4.90 -3.44
C ASN A 14 9.97 -5.20 -4.54
N PRO A 15 8.75 -4.64 -4.44
CA PRO A 15 7.70 -4.89 -5.41
C PRO A 15 8.15 -4.45 -6.82
N ALA A 16 7.78 -5.24 -7.82
CA ALA A 16 8.05 -4.94 -9.24
C ALA A 16 7.33 -3.67 -9.70
N SER A 17 6.17 -3.40 -9.10
CA SER A 17 5.45 -2.14 -9.28
C SER A 17 5.00 -1.59 -7.94
N LEU A 18 5.17 -0.29 -7.75
CA LEU A 18 4.74 0.43 -6.57
C LEU A 18 4.07 1.74 -6.99
N LYS A 19 2.87 2.00 -6.47
CA LYS A 19 2.12 3.23 -6.68
C LYS A 19 1.77 3.84 -5.33
N ILE A 20 2.25 5.06 -5.09
CA ILE A 20 1.89 5.89 -3.95
C ILE A 20 0.97 7.00 -4.48
N SER A 21 -0.23 7.12 -3.91
CA SER A 21 -1.26 8.05 -4.36
C SER A 21 -1.57 9.05 -3.27
N TYR A 22 -1.50 10.34 -3.61
CA TYR A 22 -1.90 11.46 -2.78
C TYR A 22 -3.12 12.11 -3.42
N ALA A 23 -4.14 12.39 -2.63
CA ALA A 23 -5.35 13.03 -3.12
C ALA A 23 -5.83 14.10 -2.14
N LYS A 24 -6.63 15.03 -2.66
CA LYS A 24 -7.36 16.03 -1.89
C LYS A 24 -8.80 16.01 -2.37
N HIS A 25 -9.72 16.16 -1.43
CA HIS A 25 -11.12 16.28 -1.78
C HIS A 25 -11.42 17.74 -2.13
N ILE A 26 -11.48 18.04 -3.43
CA ILE A 26 -11.73 19.39 -3.96
C ILE A 26 -13.05 19.38 -4.72
N VAL A 27 -14.00 20.24 -4.31
CA VAL A 27 -15.33 20.31 -4.90
C VAL A 27 -15.54 21.67 -5.56
N PRO A 28 -15.76 21.72 -6.88
CA PRO A 28 -16.24 22.93 -7.53
C PRO A 28 -17.74 23.11 -7.29
N ARG A 29 -18.16 24.31 -6.91
CA ARG A 29 -19.56 24.69 -6.74
C ARG A 29 -19.84 25.99 -7.48
N PHE A 30 -21.05 26.13 -8.02
CA PHE A 30 -21.51 27.42 -8.53
C PHE A 30 -22.37 28.13 -7.48
N SER A 31 -21.99 29.35 -7.12
CA SER A 31 -22.75 30.21 -6.23
C SER A 31 -23.67 31.14 -7.04
N PRO A 32 -24.97 31.23 -6.72
CA PRO A 32 -25.85 32.21 -7.34
C PRO A 32 -25.27 33.62 -7.21
N PHE A 33 -25.17 34.34 -8.33
CA PHE A 33 -24.55 35.68 -8.43
C PHE A 33 -23.05 35.77 -8.11
N GLY A 34 -22.43 34.69 -7.62
CA GLY A 34 -21.01 34.63 -7.23
C GLY A 34 -20.11 33.86 -8.19
N GLY A 35 -20.68 33.13 -9.16
CA GLY A 35 -19.89 32.36 -10.14
C GLY A 35 -19.34 31.05 -9.57
N SER A 36 -18.30 30.51 -10.20
CA SER A 36 -17.65 29.26 -9.77
C SER A 36 -16.74 29.50 -8.58
N ILE A 37 -16.97 28.76 -7.50
CA ILE A 37 -16.13 28.68 -6.31
C ILE A 37 -15.53 27.28 -6.17
N VAL A 38 -14.39 27.17 -5.49
CA VAL A 38 -13.72 25.89 -5.21
C VAL A 38 -13.63 25.72 -3.71
N GLU A 39 -14.16 24.62 -3.21
CA GLU A 39 -14.12 24.25 -1.80
C GLU A 39 -13.08 23.14 -1.61
N ASN A 40 -12.07 23.37 -0.77
CA ASN A 40 -11.05 22.38 -0.43
C ASN A 40 -11.40 21.71 0.91
N TYR A 41 -11.84 20.45 0.85
CA TYR A 41 -12.24 19.66 2.00
C TYR A 41 -11.06 18.96 2.71
N GLY A 42 -9.83 19.21 2.26
CA GLY A 42 -8.61 18.68 2.86
C GLY A 42 -8.03 17.50 2.11
N SER A 43 -7.02 16.89 2.73
CA SER A 43 -6.31 15.73 2.18
C SER A 43 -7.12 14.45 2.37
N GLU A 44 -7.03 13.56 1.38
CA GLU A 44 -7.45 12.17 1.52
C GLU A 44 -6.27 11.32 2.01
N PRO A 45 -6.52 10.13 2.59
CA PRO A 45 -5.44 9.26 3.07
C PRO A 45 -4.50 8.88 1.93
N ILE A 46 -3.20 8.87 2.21
CA ILE A 46 -2.23 8.30 1.28
C ILE A 46 -2.59 6.83 1.04
N ARG A 47 -2.64 6.43 -0.23
CA ARG A 47 -2.87 5.03 -0.63
C ARG A 47 -1.64 4.48 -1.32
N VAL A 48 -1.13 3.37 -0.81
CA VAL A 48 -0.02 2.63 -1.42
C VAL A 48 -0.55 1.34 -1.98
N SER A 49 -0.18 1.01 -3.20
CA SER A 49 -0.47 -0.30 -3.77
C SER A 49 0.74 -0.81 -4.54
N GLY A 50 0.89 -2.11 -4.60
CA GLY A 50 2.00 -2.70 -5.30
C GLY A 50 1.80 -4.16 -5.63
N GLU A 51 2.73 -4.66 -6.42
CA GLU A 51 2.80 -6.04 -6.82
C GLU A 51 4.23 -6.54 -6.65
N GLY A 52 4.39 -7.67 -5.96
CA GLY A 52 5.67 -8.35 -5.79
C GLY A 52 5.63 -9.75 -6.37
N GLU A 53 6.82 -10.26 -6.67
CA GLU A 53 7.02 -11.62 -7.13
C GLU A 53 8.13 -12.26 -6.30
N LEU A 54 7.87 -13.49 -5.85
CA LEU A 54 8.83 -14.32 -5.14
C LEU A 54 9.13 -15.55 -5.98
N PRO A 55 10.35 -15.69 -6.52
CA PRO A 55 10.66 -16.80 -7.41
C PRO A 55 10.98 -18.08 -6.62
N GLY A 56 10.55 -19.21 -7.19
CA GLY A 56 11.03 -20.53 -6.83
C GLY A 56 10.44 -21.15 -5.55
N PRO A 57 10.91 -22.35 -5.16
CA PRO A 57 10.29 -23.15 -4.10
C PRO A 57 10.31 -22.51 -2.70
N ALA A 58 11.24 -21.57 -2.45
CA ALA A 58 11.34 -20.86 -1.18
C ALA A 58 10.33 -19.70 -1.05
N ALA A 59 9.60 -19.37 -2.12
CA ALA A 59 8.63 -18.28 -2.13
C ALA A 59 7.58 -18.40 -1.02
N SER A 60 7.11 -19.62 -0.73
CA SER A 60 6.12 -19.86 0.33
C SER A 60 6.62 -19.47 1.72
N ALA A 61 7.88 -19.79 2.04
CA ALA A 61 8.49 -19.44 3.32
C ALA A 61 8.71 -17.92 3.42
N ALA A 62 9.19 -17.28 2.35
CA ALA A 62 9.36 -15.83 2.30
C ALA A 62 8.00 -15.09 2.40
N PHE A 63 6.96 -15.62 1.75
CA PHE A 63 5.62 -15.04 1.77
C PHE A 63 4.90 -15.20 3.12
N ALA A 64 5.36 -16.12 3.98
CA ALA A 64 4.81 -16.28 5.33
C ALA A 64 4.95 -14.99 6.16
N ALA A 65 6.07 -14.28 6.05
CA ALA A 65 6.28 -13.01 6.73
C ALA A 65 5.26 -11.94 6.29
N VAL A 66 4.96 -11.87 4.99
CA VAL A 66 3.96 -10.94 4.44
C VAL A 66 2.55 -11.26 4.96
N LYS A 67 2.19 -12.55 5.03
CA LYS A 67 0.91 -12.99 5.62
C LYS A 67 0.81 -12.67 7.11
N THR A 68 1.90 -12.84 7.85
CA THR A 68 1.96 -12.48 9.27
C THR A 68 1.78 -10.98 9.46
N ALA A 69 2.45 -10.15 8.65
CA ALA A 69 2.26 -8.69 8.66
C ALA A 69 0.80 -8.29 8.39
N PHE A 70 0.16 -8.92 7.40
CA PHE A 70 -1.26 -8.68 7.07
C PHE A 70 -2.22 -9.13 8.18
N SER A 71 -1.82 -10.09 9.03
CA SER A 71 -2.66 -10.56 10.15
C SER A 71 -2.77 -9.53 11.29
N SER A 72 -1.93 -8.48 11.28
CA SER A 72 -2.07 -7.36 12.21
C SER A 72 -3.26 -6.50 11.82
N ASN A 73 -4.23 -6.35 12.73
CA ASN A 73 -5.33 -5.39 12.57
C ASN A 73 -4.99 -3.97 13.08
N ALA A 74 -3.76 -3.77 13.56
CA ALA A 74 -3.29 -2.47 14.03
C ALA A 74 -2.56 -1.71 12.93
N SER A 75 -2.65 -0.38 12.97
CA SER A 75 -1.79 0.48 12.17
C SER A 75 -0.34 0.30 12.61
N GLN A 76 0.56 0.33 11.62
CA GLN A 76 2.00 0.29 11.85
C GLN A 76 2.68 1.24 10.89
N THR A 77 3.90 1.65 11.22
CA THR A 77 4.70 2.48 10.30
C THR A 77 5.01 1.70 9.03
N LEU A 78 4.58 2.24 7.90
CA LEU A 78 4.96 1.80 6.57
C LEU A 78 6.12 2.67 6.10
N ILE A 79 7.24 2.03 5.75
CA ILE A 79 8.39 2.64 5.09
C ILE A 79 8.41 2.16 3.64
N VAL A 80 8.31 3.10 2.71
CA VAL A 80 8.21 2.79 1.29
C VAL A 80 8.88 3.89 0.45
N GLY A 81 9.90 3.53 -0.33
CA GLY A 81 10.69 4.52 -1.07
C GLY A 81 11.41 5.48 -0.11
N GLU A 82 11.04 6.75 -0.13
CA GLU A 82 11.52 7.79 0.78
C GLU A 82 10.47 8.20 1.83
N GLU A 83 9.28 7.59 1.78
CA GLU A 83 8.14 7.92 2.62
C GLU A 83 8.05 7.03 3.86
N SER A 84 7.54 7.60 4.96
CA SER A 84 7.35 6.93 6.23
C SER A 84 6.14 7.48 6.98
N PHE A 85 5.08 6.68 7.13
CA PHE A 85 3.82 7.11 7.77
C PHE A 85 3.07 5.92 8.39
N PRO A 86 2.19 6.14 9.38
CA PRO A 86 1.34 5.08 9.92
C PRO A 86 0.29 4.66 8.90
N ALA A 87 0.13 3.35 8.70
CA ALA A 87 -0.81 2.80 7.73
C ALA A 87 -1.44 1.49 8.21
N PHE A 88 -2.61 1.17 7.66
CA PHE A 88 -3.23 -0.14 7.75
C PHE A 88 -2.89 -0.97 6.51
N PHE A 89 -2.64 -2.26 6.72
CA PHE A 89 -2.47 -3.22 5.64
C PHE A 89 -3.88 -3.67 5.15
N GLU A 90 -4.39 -3.00 4.12
CA GLU A 90 -5.80 -3.05 3.72
C GLU A 90 -6.14 -4.30 2.91
N THR A 91 -5.31 -4.66 1.92
CA THR A 91 -5.55 -5.86 1.09
C THR A 91 -4.28 -6.64 0.83
N LEU A 92 -4.41 -7.96 0.76
CA LEU A 92 -3.37 -8.88 0.31
C LEU A 92 -4.00 -10.00 -0.52
N THR A 93 -3.57 -10.13 -1.78
CA THR A 93 -3.99 -11.20 -2.70
C THR A 93 -2.76 -11.83 -3.32
N TRP A 94 -2.79 -13.13 -3.63
CA TRP A 94 -1.65 -13.81 -4.23
C TRP A 94 -2.07 -15.03 -5.04
N GLU A 95 -1.23 -15.37 -6.00
CA GLU A 95 -1.35 -16.53 -6.88
C GLU A 95 -0.01 -17.28 -6.84
N ALA A 96 -0.08 -18.60 -6.75
CA ALA A 96 1.10 -19.47 -6.77
C ALA A 96 1.12 -20.26 -8.06
N ASP A 97 2.27 -20.28 -8.73
CA ASP A 97 2.52 -21.14 -9.88
C ASP A 97 2.93 -22.53 -9.41
N ALA A 98 2.13 -23.54 -9.75
CA ALA A 98 2.36 -24.92 -9.35
C ALA A 98 3.62 -25.56 -10.00
N GLN A 99 4.07 -25.06 -11.16
CA GLN A 99 5.24 -25.57 -11.87
C GLN A 99 6.53 -24.93 -11.38
N SER A 100 6.56 -23.61 -11.25
CA SER A 100 7.76 -22.87 -10.84
C SER A 100 7.89 -22.70 -9.32
N GLY A 101 6.79 -22.86 -8.58
CA GLY A 101 6.72 -22.55 -7.15
C GLY A 101 6.71 -21.06 -6.85
N ALA A 102 6.71 -20.19 -7.88
CA ALA A 102 6.72 -18.75 -7.72
C ALA A 102 5.40 -18.25 -7.13
N ILE A 103 5.46 -17.18 -6.33
CA ILE A 103 4.29 -16.50 -5.78
C ILE A 103 4.27 -15.07 -6.27
N ARG A 104 3.20 -14.70 -6.98
CA ARG A 104 2.90 -13.32 -7.36
C ARG A 104 1.84 -12.79 -6.41
N TYR A 105 2.08 -11.63 -5.81
CA TYR A 105 1.17 -11.07 -4.83
C TYR A 105 0.95 -9.58 -5.04
N ARG A 106 -0.26 -9.12 -4.70
CA ARG A 106 -0.67 -7.72 -4.71
C ARG A 106 -1.11 -7.29 -3.34
N PHE A 107 -0.83 -6.04 -3.02
CA PHE A 107 -1.17 -5.47 -1.74
C PHE A 107 -1.66 -4.03 -1.86
N SER A 108 -2.41 -3.58 -0.86
CA SER A 108 -2.67 -2.16 -0.63
C SER A 108 -2.51 -1.79 0.84
N PHE A 109 -2.11 -0.55 1.06
CA PHE A 109 -2.09 0.12 2.35
C PHE A 109 -2.88 1.42 2.24
N VAL A 110 -3.49 1.81 3.36
CA VAL A 110 -4.14 3.10 3.54
C VAL A 110 -3.55 3.77 4.77
N GLU A 111 -3.18 5.03 4.64
CA GLU A 111 -2.70 5.86 5.75
C GLU A 111 -3.74 5.92 6.87
N GLU A 112 -3.26 5.82 8.11
CA GLU A 112 -4.07 6.15 9.28
C GLU A 112 -4.11 7.68 9.42
N ILE A 113 -5.26 8.28 9.13
CA ILE A 113 -5.51 9.69 9.44
C ILE A 113 -5.98 9.78 10.90
N GLY A 114 -5.21 10.49 11.73
CA GLY A 114 -5.56 10.83 13.12
C GLY A 114 -6.26 12.17 13.26
#